data_AF-A0AAN2WNN8-F1
#
_entry.id   AF-A0AAN2WNN8-F1
#
_cell.length_a   1.000
_cell.length_b   1.000
_cell.length_c   1.000
_cell.angle_alpha   90.00
_cell.angle_beta   90.00
_cell.angle_gamma   90.00
#
_symmetry.space_group_name_H-M   'P 1'
#
loop_
_entity.id
_entity.type
_entity.pdbx_description
1 polymer ?
#
loop_
_entity_poly.entity_id
_entity_poly.type
_entity_poly.pdbx_seq_one_letter_code
_entity_poly.pdbx_strand_id
1 'polypeptide(L)'
;MSSSTFEEYLGKVIANVKSKQAHSMIKKELSNHLEELSHSFQKRGLSIEDANKKAMQEMGDPSTVGRNMNQLHKPRMDWLLIALFILLAGISFLPIIGDVVASNSSFMKKQIIWLAIAVLALIGFLFFDYRKLKDLWMYFYAAALILFFTTFLVGIPLTGGGRWMSLWGIAIDSPAISLFLFFIAWAGIFTKVTEFKGWKKLVMLLILFWLPVIFYTMLPQFVFSIMYFLCVLVMYIFYYRHNRFAIKVALGNLLVGVIFISTMILKYPSSYLPDTSIPLKDILSKAGWFGKGLHNNLILPEAHTDFVFPFLVYSLGWVFGIFLCLLLVVFVLRISRNAFKTKDLFGRLLTIGGAILFTVPACWNILMGLGIVPIMVVPLPFISYGGSMLLVYAALLGLILNVYRRKDIVESTLVN
;
A
#
# COMPACT_ATOMS: atom_id res chain seq x y z
N MET A 1 -34.14 -15.34 18.47
CA MET A 1 -33.78 -14.67 19.74
C MET A 1 -33.04 -15.72 20.54
N SER A 2 -31.76 -15.53 20.82
CA SER A 2 -30.93 -16.46 21.60
C SER A 2 -31.57 -16.67 22.97
N SER A 3 -31.54 -17.91 23.49
CA SER A 3 -32.01 -18.15 24.86
C SER A 3 -31.11 -17.40 25.85
N SER A 4 -31.66 -16.92 26.97
CA SER A 4 -30.89 -16.22 28.02
C SER A 4 -29.68 -17.03 28.50
N THR A 5 -29.78 -18.37 28.47
CA THR A 5 -28.69 -19.28 28.85
C THR A 5 -27.51 -19.26 27.89
N PHE A 6 -27.75 -19.14 26.57
CA PHE A 6 -26.68 -19.01 25.58
C PHE A 6 -25.93 -17.69 25.72
N GLU A 7 -26.66 -16.61 26.01
CA GLU A 7 -26.06 -15.30 26.25
C GLU A 7 -25.11 -15.32 27.47
N GLU A 8 -25.49 -15.99 28.55
CA GLU A 8 -24.63 -16.17 29.72
C GLU A 8 -23.36 -16.99 29.40
N TYR A 9 -23.53 -18.11 28.69
CA TYR A 9 -22.42 -18.95 28.26
C TYR A 9 -21.43 -18.18 27.38
N LEU A 10 -21.95 -17.50 26.35
CA LEU A 10 -21.15 -16.67 25.44
C LEU A 10 -20.46 -15.51 26.17
N GLY A 11 -21.11 -14.93 27.19
CA GLY A 11 -20.50 -13.93 28.06
C GLY A 11 -19.24 -14.45 28.77
N LYS A 12 -19.31 -15.67 29.33
CA LYS A 12 -18.16 -16.34 29.98
C LYS A 12 -17.04 -16.67 28.99
N VAL A 13 -17.40 -17.11 27.77
CA VAL A 13 -16.41 -17.34 26.69
C VAL A 13 -15.69 -16.04 26.34
N ILE A 14 -16.44 -14.96 26.11
CA ILE A 14 -15.89 -13.67 25.68
C ILE A 14 -15.03 -13.01 26.76
N ALA A 15 -15.34 -13.22 28.04
CA ALA A 15 -14.52 -12.74 29.15
C ALA A 15 -13.06 -13.26 29.08
N ASN A 16 -12.83 -14.41 28.45
CA ASN A 16 -11.50 -15.00 28.26
C ASN A 16 -10.81 -14.54 26.95
N VAL A 17 -11.46 -13.72 26.12
CA VAL A 17 -10.93 -13.21 24.85
C VAL A 17 -10.43 -11.78 25.01
N LYS A 18 -9.11 -11.56 24.86
CA LYS A 18 -8.51 -10.22 25.02
C LYS A 18 -8.84 -9.27 23.87
N SER A 19 -9.03 -9.81 22.66
CA SER A 19 -9.29 -9.01 21.47
C SER A 19 -10.74 -8.54 21.42
N LYS A 20 -10.99 -7.32 21.89
CA LYS A 20 -12.34 -6.69 21.83
C LYS A 20 -12.92 -6.63 20.42
N GLN A 21 -12.06 -6.45 19.41
CA GLN A 21 -12.48 -6.40 17.99
C GLN A 21 -13.01 -7.76 17.49
N ALA A 22 -12.64 -8.87 18.14
CA ALA A 22 -13.09 -10.21 17.77
C ALA A 22 -14.37 -10.63 18.49
N HIS A 23 -14.78 -9.92 19.55
CA HIS A 23 -15.91 -10.30 20.40
C HIS A 23 -17.20 -10.49 19.60
N SER A 24 -17.55 -9.54 18.72
CA SER A 24 -18.77 -9.62 17.91
C SER A 24 -18.76 -10.82 16.96
N MET A 25 -17.62 -11.09 16.31
CA MET A 25 -17.45 -12.21 15.38
C MET A 25 -17.55 -13.55 16.11
N ILE A 26 -16.79 -13.71 17.19
CA ILE A 26 -16.80 -14.92 18.02
C ILE A 26 -18.20 -15.16 18.59
N LYS A 27 -18.88 -14.12 19.08
CA LYS A 27 -20.25 -14.23 19.59
C LYS A 27 -21.18 -14.79 18.52
N LYS A 28 -21.14 -14.21 17.32
CA LYS A 28 -21.99 -14.61 16.19
C LYS A 28 -21.72 -16.05 15.75
N GLU A 29 -20.45 -16.41 15.57
CA GLU A 29 -20.06 -17.77 15.15
C GLU A 29 -20.49 -18.83 16.18
N LEU A 30 -20.18 -18.62 17.45
CA LEU A 30 -20.53 -19.56 18.51
C LEU A 30 -22.04 -19.61 18.79
N SER A 31 -22.74 -18.47 18.66
CA SER A 31 -24.20 -18.43 18.78
C SER A 31 -24.86 -19.26 17.68
N ASN A 32 -24.41 -19.11 16.43
CA ASN A 32 -24.94 -19.91 15.32
C ASN A 32 -24.68 -21.41 15.55
N HIS A 33 -23.48 -21.77 16.00
CA HIS A 33 -23.15 -23.17 16.28
C HIS A 33 -23.97 -23.75 17.44
N LEU A 34 -24.19 -22.98 18.51
CA LEU A 34 -25.07 -23.36 19.62
C LEU A 34 -26.52 -23.57 19.19
N GLU A 35 -27.04 -22.68 18.33
CA GLU A 35 -28.39 -22.78 17.78
C GLU A 35 -28.53 -24.01 16.86
N GLU A 36 -27.54 -24.28 16.01
CA GLU A 36 -27.51 -25.48 15.17
C GLU A 36 -27.48 -26.78 15.99
N LEU A 37 -26.64 -26.84 17.03
CA LEU A 37 -26.56 -27.97 17.95
C LEU A 37 -27.88 -28.18 18.69
N SER A 38 -28.47 -27.11 19.24
CA SER A 38 -29.75 -27.18 19.94
C SER A 38 -30.87 -27.69 19.03
N HIS A 39 -30.96 -27.14 17.82
CA HIS A 39 -31.96 -27.58 16.84
C HIS A 39 -31.77 -29.06 16.45
N SER A 40 -30.52 -29.53 16.35
CA SER A 40 -30.20 -30.95 16.13
C SER A 40 -30.71 -31.84 17.27
N PHE A 41 -30.60 -31.40 18.53
CA PHE A 41 -31.13 -32.13 19.68
C PHE A 41 -32.66 -32.08 19.79
N GLN A 42 -33.28 -30.94 19.45
CA GLN A 42 -34.74 -30.84 19.40
C GLN A 42 -35.34 -31.82 18.39
N LYS A 43 -34.71 -31.98 17.21
CA LYS A 43 -35.10 -33.01 16.22
C LYS A 43 -35.01 -34.44 16.73
N ARG A 44 -34.19 -34.69 17.76
CA ARG A 44 -34.06 -35.99 18.43
C ARG A 44 -35.07 -36.17 19.58
N GLY A 45 -36.02 -35.25 19.72
CA GLY A 45 -37.10 -35.32 20.70
C GLY A 45 -36.80 -34.67 22.05
N LEU A 46 -35.69 -33.93 22.20
CA LEU A 46 -35.42 -33.18 23.43
C LEU A 46 -36.29 -31.93 23.52
N SER A 47 -36.68 -31.56 24.75
CA SER A 47 -37.26 -30.25 25.04
C SER A 47 -36.28 -29.13 24.66
N ILE A 48 -36.77 -27.91 24.42
CA ILE A 48 -35.92 -26.77 24.05
C ILE A 48 -34.89 -26.47 25.16
N GLU A 49 -35.28 -26.55 26.43
CA GLU A 49 -34.38 -26.32 27.56
C GLU A 49 -33.29 -27.40 27.67
N ASP A 50 -33.67 -28.68 27.56
CA ASP A 50 -32.72 -29.78 27.60
C ASP A 50 -31.78 -29.78 26.39
N ALA A 51 -32.30 -29.43 25.21
CA ALA A 51 -31.54 -29.28 23.99
C ALA A 51 -30.50 -28.15 24.10
N ASN A 52 -30.88 -26.99 24.65
CA ASN A 52 -29.96 -25.87 24.89
C ASN A 52 -28.85 -26.26 25.90
N LYS A 53 -29.23 -26.90 27.00
CA LYS A 53 -28.27 -27.37 28.01
C LYS A 53 -27.28 -28.36 27.42
N LYS A 54 -27.77 -29.31 26.60
CA LYS A 54 -26.94 -30.32 25.93
C LYS A 54 -26.03 -29.71 24.86
N ALA A 55 -26.51 -28.73 24.10
CA ALA A 55 -25.70 -27.98 23.14
C ALA A 55 -24.51 -27.27 23.83
N MET A 56 -24.73 -26.66 25.01
CA MET A 56 -23.64 -26.06 25.78
C MET A 56 -22.66 -27.11 26.33
N GLN A 57 -23.14 -28.29 26.75
CA GLN A 57 -22.27 -29.38 27.20
C GLN A 57 -21.37 -29.89 26.07
N GLU A 58 -21.89 -30.02 24.85
CA GLU A 58 -21.11 -30.39 23.66
C GLU A 58 -20.05 -29.32 23.30
N MET A 59 -20.38 -28.03 23.49
CA MET A 59 -19.41 -26.95 23.29
C MET A 59 -18.24 -27.00 24.30
N GLY A 60 -18.48 -27.58 25.48
CA GLY A 60 -17.49 -27.73 26.55
C GLY A 60 -17.46 -26.58 27.55
N ASP A 61 -16.37 -26.50 28.33
CA ASP A 61 -16.21 -25.45 29.34
C ASP A 61 -15.98 -24.07 28.68
N PRO A 62 -16.77 -23.03 29.05
CA PRO A 62 -16.69 -21.73 28.41
C PRO A 62 -15.32 -21.05 28.58
N SER A 63 -14.60 -21.32 29.68
CA SER A 63 -13.28 -20.74 29.90
C SER A 63 -12.26 -21.34 28.92
N THR A 64 -12.31 -22.65 28.71
CA THR A 64 -11.47 -23.38 27.77
C THR A 64 -11.74 -22.96 26.33
N VAL A 65 -13.02 -22.92 25.94
CA VAL A 65 -13.44 -22.40 24.62
C VAL A 65 -12.94 -20.96 24.44
N GLY A 66 -13.11 -20.10 25.44
CA GLY A 66 -12.66 -18.71 25.38
C GLY A 66 -11.14 -18.55 25.22
N ARG A 67 -10.34 -19.37 25.91
CA ARG A 67 -8.86 -19.38 25.73
C ARG A 67 -8.46 -19.82 24.33
N ASN A 68 -9.11 -20.84 23.77
CA ASN A 68 -8.88 -21.31 22.41
C ASN A 68 -9.23 -20.23 21.39
N MET A 69 -10.39 -19.58 21.55
CA MET A 69 -10.83 -18.47 20.70
C MET A 69 -9.87 -17.27 20.77
N ASN A 70 -9.34 -16.96 21.97
CA ASN A 70 -8.34 -15.91 22.15
C ASN A 70 -7.04 -16.18 21.38
N GLN A 71 -6.57 -17.44 21.34
CA GLN A 71 -5.36 -17.81 20.60
C GLN A 71 -5.57 -17.64 19.09
N LEU A 72 -6.74 -18.03 18.57
CA LEU A 72 -7.06 -17.94 17.15
C LEU A 72 -7.22 -16.49 16.67
N HIS A 73 -7.81 -15.62 17.49
CA HIS A 73 -8.17 -14.24 17.11
C HIS A 73 -7.21 -13.18 17.68
N LYS A 74 -6.00 -13.56 18.09
CA LYS A 74 -4.99 -12.62 18.56
C LYS A 74 -4.44 -11.78 17.39
N PRO A 75 -4.40 -10.44 17.49
CA PRO A 75 -3.76 -9.60 16.49
C PRO A 75 -2.30 -9.99 16.29
N ARG A 76 -1.89 -10.17 15.03
CA ARG A 76 -0.51 -10.56 14.67
C ARG A 76 0.27 -9.35 14.15
N MET A 77 1.59 -9.40 14.24
CA MET A 77 2.46 -8.37 13.65
C MET A 77 3.37 -9.02 12.63
N ASP A 78 3.63 -8.33 11.52
CA ASP A 78 4.63 -8.75 10.55
C ASP A 78 5.99 -8.13 10.89
N TRP A 79 6.69 -8.75 11.82
CA TRP A 79 7.99 -8.28 12.30
C TRP A 79 9.06 -8.21 11.21
N LEU A 80 9.00 -9.10 10.21
CA LEU A 80 9.94 -9.07 9.10
C LEU A 80 9.74 -7.79 8.26
N LEU A 81 8.50 -7.42 7.98
CA LEU A 81 8.21 -6.20 7.22
C LEU A 81 8.67 -4.94 7.96
N ILE A 82 8.52 -4.92 9.29
CA ILE A 82 9.03 -3.82 10.15
C ILE A 82 10.56 -3.78 10.11
N ALA A 83 11.23 -4.92 10.24
CA ALA A 83 12.69 -5.00 10.17
C ALA A 83 13.23 -4.52 8.81
N LEU A 84 12.58 -4.90 7.71
CA LEU A 84 12.94 -4.44 6.37
C LEU A 84 12.75 -2.94 6.21
N PHE A 85 11.65 -2.37 6.75
CA PHE A 85 11.45 -0.91 6.78
C PHE A 85 12.57 -0.20 7.55
N ILE A 86 12.93 -0.67 8.74
CA ILE A 86 14.01 -0.08 9.55
C ILE A 86 15.33 -0.13 8.77
N LEU A 87 15.62 -1.24 8.10
CA LEU A 87 16.84 -1.39 7.30
C LEU A 87 16.87 -0.44 6.10
N LEU A 88 15.78 -0.34 5.33
CA LEU A 88 15.66 0.59 4.20
C LEU A 88 15.75 2.06 4.66
N ALA A 89 15.08 2.41 5.75
CA ALA A 89 15.17 3.73 6.35
C ALA A 89 16.58 4.03 6.88
N GLY A 90 17.31 3.04 7.38
CA GLY A 90 18.71 3.19 7.76
C GLY A 90 19.63 3.47 6.56
N ILE A 91 19.40 2.78 5.43
CA ILE A 91 20.13 3.00 4.18
C ILE A 91 19.92 4.42 3.65
N SER A 92 18.76 5.05 3.90
CA SER A 92 18.45 6.41 3.47
C SER A 92 19.42 7.49 3.95
N PHE A 93 20.21 7.22 4.99
CA PHE A 93 21.20 8.16 5.50
C PHE A 93 22.51 8.13 4.70
N LEU A 94 22.83 7.04 4.02
CA LEU A 94 24.11 6.89 3.30
C LEU A 94 24.30 7.95 2.20
N PRO A 95 23.31 8.23 1.33
CA PRO A 95 23.42 9.29 0.32
C PRO A 95 23.63 10.68 0.94
N ILE A 96 23.00 10.95 2.08
CA ILE A 96 23.09 12.26 2.75
C ILE A 96 24.48 12.45 3.39
N ILE A 97 25.08 11.37 3.89
CA ILE A 97 26.43 11.38 4.46
C ILE A 97 27.49 11.50 3.38
N GLY A 98 27.33 10.76 2.27
CA GLY A 98 28.33 10.68 1.21
C GLY A 98 28.29 11.78 0.17
N ASP A 99 27.12 12.35 -0.09
CA ASP A 99 26.98 13.40 -1.09
C ASP A 99 27.58 14.72 -0.56
N VAL A 100 28.61 15.19 -1.25
CA VAL A 100 29.32 16.45 -0.96
C VAL A 100 28.34 17.62 -0.87
N VAL A 101 27.27 17.63 -1.68
CA VAL A 101 26.26 18.69 -1.69
C VAL A 101 25.30 18.56 -0.50
N ALA A 102 24.89 17.35 -0.15
CA ALA A 102 23.97 17.10 0.96
C ALA A 102 24.62 17.21 2.35
N SER A 103 25.93 17.00 2.43
CA SER A 103 26.71 17.04 3.67
C SER A 103 26.73 18.42 4.36
N ASN A 104 26.39 19.51 3.65
CA ASN A 104 26.22 20.86 4.18
C ASN A 104 24.90 21.02 5.02
N SER A 105 24.88 20.34 6.16
CA SER A 105 24.19 20.58 7.45
C SER A 105 22.65 20.77 7.55
N SER A 106 21.88 20.89 6.47
CA SER A 106 20.39 20.97 6.54
C SER A 106 19.67 19.63 6.30
N PHE A 107 20.17 18.81 5.36
CA PHE A 107 19.46 17.61 4.89
C PHE A 107 19.38 16.51 5.95
N MET A 108 20.46 16.29 6.71
CA MET A 108 20.49 15.30 7.80
C MET A 108 19.40 15.58 8.84
N LYS A 109 19.32 16.83 9.33
CA LYS A 109 18.29 17.24 10.29
C LYS A 109 16.88 17.04 9.74
N LYS A 110 16.65 17.44 8.48
CA LYS A 110 15.36 17.26 7.80
C LYS A 110 15.01 15.78 7.66
N GLN A 111 15.95 14.91 7.28
CA GLN A 111 15.71 13.47 7.14
C GLN A 111 15.29 12.84 8.46
N ILE A 112 15.97 13.19 9.57
CA ILE A 112 15.60 12.69 10.91
C ILE A 112 14.18 13.13 11.28
N ILE A 113 13.85 14.41 11.08
CA ILE A 113 12.52 14.94 11.38
C ILE A 113 11.46 14.23 10.54
N TRP A 114 11.66 14.12 9.22
CA TRP A 114 10.72 13.45 8.33
C TRP A 114 10.56 11.98 8.64
N LEU A 115 11.64 11.27 8.99
CA LEU A 115 11.58 9.87 9.41
C LEU A 115 10.80 9.71 10.72
N ALA A 116 10.99 10.61 11.69
CA ALA A 116 10.21 10.60 12.93
C ALA A 116 8.71 10.79 12.65
N ILE A 117 8.34 11.77 11.83
CA ILE A 117 6.93 12.01 11.45
C ILE A 117 6.38 10.80 10.67
N ALA A 118 7.20 10.19 9.79
CA ALA A 118 6.82 8.99 9.03
C ALA A 118 6.56 7.79 9.95
N VAL A 119 7.39 7.57 10.97
CA VAL A 119 7.15 6.52 11.98
C VAL A 119 5.86 6.78 12.75
N LEU A 120 5.58 8.03 13.13
CA LEU A 120 4.31 8.39 13.78
C LEU A 120 3.11 8.13 12.86
N ALA A 121 3.20 8.49 11.57
CA ALA A 121 2.16 8.22 10.59
C ALA A 121 1.94 6.71 10.40
N LEU A 122 3.02 5.93 10.28
CA LEU A 122 2.96 4.46 10.20
C LEU A 122 2.24 3.87 11.41
N ILE A 123 2.61 4.30 12.63
CA ILE A 123 1.95 3.85 13.86
C ILE A 123 0.47 4.25 13.85
N GLY A 124 0.13 5.47 13.46
CA GLY A 124 -1.24 5.94 13.34
C GLY A 124 -2.08 5.02 12.43
N PHE A 125 -1.60 4.79 11.20
CA PHE A 125 -2.26 3.91 10.24
C PHE A 125 -2.24 2.43 10.66
N LEU A 126 -1.25 1.97 11.42
CA LEU A 126 -1.14 0.59 11.93
C LEU A 126 -2.17 0.25 13.02
N PHE A 127 -2.58 1.23 13.82
CA PHE A 127 -3.53 1.01 14.92
C PHE A 127 -4.96 1.42 14.56
N PHE A 128 -5.15 2.33 13.60
CA PHE A 128 -6.47 2.70 13.06
C PHE A 128 -7.27 1.48 12.55
N ASP A 129 -8.60 1.49 12.49
CA ASP A 129 -9.32 0.36 11.88
C ASP A 129 -9.49 0.58 10.38
N TYR A 130 -8.66 -0.06 9.55
CA TYR A 130 -8.69 0.15 8.10
C TYR A 130 -10.09 -0.09 7.51
N ARG A 131 -10.91 -0.97 8.10
CA ARG A 131 -12.26 -1.30 7.60
C ARG A 131 -13.17 -0.07 7.54
N LYS A 132 -12.93 0.94 8.39
CA LYS A 132 -13.68 2.21 8.37
C LYS A 132 -13.45 3.02 7.10
N LEU A 133 -12.34 2.79 6.39
CA LEU A 133 -12.03 3.48 5.13
C LEU A 133 -12.88 2.98 3.95
N LYS A 134 -13.45 1.77 4.07
CA LYS A 134 -14.18 1.10 2.99
C LYS A 134 -15.34 1.93 2.44
N ASP A 135 -16.16 2.49 3.34
CA ASP A 135 -17.36 3.24 2.96
C ASP A 135 -17.07 4.72 2.67
N LEU A 136 -15.83 5.17 2.86
CA LEU A 136 -15.41 6.56 2.65
C LEU A 136 -14.79 6.79 1.26
N TRP A 137 -14.93 5.85 0.33
CA TRP A 137 -14.27 5.89 -0.98
C TRP A 137 -14.56 7.16 -1.78
N MET A 138 -15.80 7.68 -1.71
CA MET A 138 -16.18 8.92 -2.40
C MET A 138 -15.43 10.12 -1.87
N TYR A 139 -15.25 10.21 -0.55
CA TYR A 139 -14.50 11.30 0.08
C TYR A 139 -13.01 11.22 -0.29
N PHE A 140 -12.43 10.02 -0.30
CA PHE A 140 -11.04 9.84 -0.75
C PHE A 140 -10.86 10.22 -2.23
N TYR A 141 -11.77 9.78 -3.09
CA TYR A 141 -11.72 10.08 -4.52
C TYR A 141 -11.89 11.58 -4.79
N ALA A 142 -12.88 12.21 -4.15
CA ALA A 142 -13.13 13.65 -4.27
C ALA A 142 -11.97 14.47 -3.70
N ALA A 143 -11.42 14.09 -2.54
CA ALA A 143 -10.27 14.76 -1.95
C ALA A 143 -9.03 14.67 -2.86
N ALA A 144 -8.80 13.52 -3.51
CA ALA A 144 -7.71 13.35 -4.47
C ALA A 144 -7.88 14.28 -5.69
N LEU A 145 -9.10 14.36 -6.22
CA LEU A 145 -9.45 15.27 -7.32
C LEU A 145 -9.28 16.74 -6.95
N ILE A 146 -9.80 17.15 -5.78
CA ILE A 146 -9.67 18.52 -5.29
C ILE A 146 -8.20 18.87 -5.12
N LEU A 147 -7.42 17.98 -4.50
CA LEU A 147 -5.99 18.19 -4.30
C LEU A 147 -5.25 18.32 -5.64
N PHE A 148 -5.58 17.48 -6.63
CA PHE A 148 -5.01 17.60 -7.97
C PHE A 148 -5.36 18.96 -8.60
N PHE A 149 -6.64 19.33 -8.56
CA PHE A 149 -7.12 20.57 -9.15
C PHE A 149 -6.51 21.81 -8.49
N THR A 150 -6.39 21.84 -7.16
CA THR A 150 -5.74 22.94 -6.44
C THR A 150 -4.26 23.02 -6.76
N THR A 151 -3.58 21.88 -6.94
CA THR A 151 -2.17 21.85 -7.38
C THR A 151 -2.03 22.40 -8.80
N PHE A 152 -2.95 22.08 -9.70
CA PHE A 152 -2.93 22.62 -11.05
C PHE A 152 -3.08 24.15 -11.07
N LEU A 153 -3.92 24.71 -10.19
CA LEU A 153 -4.16 26.15 -10.12
C LEU A 153 -3.07 26.95 -9.38
N VAL A 154 -2.55 26.42 -8.28
CA VAL A 154 -1.71 27.18 -7.31
C VAL A 154 -0.35 26.50 -7.06
N GLY A 155 -0.07 25.38 -7.72
CA GLY A 155 1.17 24.64 -7.55
C GLY A 155 2.39 25.43 -8.03
N ILE A 156 3.51 25.22 -7.33
CA ILE A 156 4.75 25.91 -7.63
C ILE A 156 5.38 25.28 -8.87
N PRO A 157 5.59 26.04 -9.97
CA PRO A 157 6.20 25.52 -11.18
C PRO A 157 7.73 25.47 -10.99
N LEU A 158 8.24 24.50 -10.22
CA LEU A 158 9.69 24.30 -10.07
C LEU A 158 10.32 23.75 -11.37
N THR A 159 9.56 22.98 -12.16
CA THR A 159 10.01 22.36 -13.42
C THR A 159 8.89 22.31 -14.47
N GLY A 160 8.27 23.46 -14.76
CA GLY A 160 7.32 23.59 -15.89
C GLY A 160 5.89 23.09 -15.66
N GLY A 161 5.51 22.77 -14.42
CA GLY A 161 4.14 22.47 -14.01
C GLY A 161 4.07 22.20 -12.51
N GLY A 162 3.02 22.68 -11.85
CA GLY A 162 2.86 22.59 -10.40
C GLY A 162 2.79 21.14 -9.91
N ARG A 163 3.91 20.56 -9.48
CA ARG A 163 3.96 19.27 -8.76
C ARG A 163 3.82 19.46 -7.26
N TRP A 164 4.40 20.55 -6.76
CA TRP A 164 4.51 20.82 -5.34
C TRP A 164 3.52 21.91 -4.94
N MET A 165 2.85 21.71 -3.82
CA MET A 165 2.11 22.77 -3.14
C MET A 165 2.86 23.19 -1.88
N SER A 166 2.98 24.49 -1.64
CA SER A 166 3.44 24.97 -0.32
C SER A 166 2.23 25.13 0.59
N LEU A 167 2.23 24.40 1.70
CA LEU A 167 1.25 24.53 2.77
C LEU A 167 1.99 24.93 4.04
N TRP A 168 1.75 26.14 4.55
CA TRP A 168 2.40 26.64 5.78
C TRP A 168 3.94 26.57 5.75
N GLY A 169 4.55 26.81 4.59
CA GLY A 169 6.00 26.75 4.41
C GLY A 169 6.57 25.34 4.20
N ILE A 170 5.72 24.31 4.13
CA ILE A 170 6.10 22.92 3.83
C ILE A 170 5.71 22.60 2.39
N ALA A 171 6.67 22.13 1.59
CA ALA A 171 6.41 21.62 0.25
C ALA A 171 5.81 20.21 0.32
N ILE A 172 4.63 20.05 -0.27
CA ILE A 172 3.87 18.81 -0.33
C ILE A 172 3.82 18.31 -1.77
N ASP A 173 4.13 17.03 -1.96
CA ASP A 173 4.01 16.34 -3.25
C ASP A 173 2.55 15.91 -3.44
N SER A 174 1.75 16.79 -4.02
CA SER A 174 0.31 16.57 -4.20
C SER A 174 -0.02 15.37 -5.09
N PRO A 175 0.70 15.10 -6.19
CA PRO A 175 0.54 13.86 -6.95
C PRO A 175 0.73 12.59 -6.10
N ALA A 176 1.72 12.57 -5.21
CA ALA A 176 1.94 11.44 -4.31
C ALA A 176 0.75 11.21 -3.35
N ILE A 177 0.27 12.28 -2.72
CA ILE A 177 -0.88 12.20 -1.80
C ILE A 177 -2.16 11.81 -2.54
N SER A 178 -2.43 12.45 -3.68
CA SER A 178 -3.62 12.11 -4.48
C SER A 178 -3.60 10.64 -4.93
N LEU A 179 -2.43 10.10 -5.28
CA LEU A 179 -2.30 8.69 -5.65
C LEU A 179 -2.63 7.76 -4.48
N PHE A 180 -2.16 8.09 -3.28
CA PHE A 180 -2.52 7.36 -2.05
C PHE A 180 -4.03 7.40 -1.77
N LEU A 181 -4.65 8.57 -1.93
CA LEU A 181 -6.10 8.74 -1.76
C LEU A 181 -6.89 7.95 -2.80
N PHE A 182 -6.51 8.01 -4.08
CA PHE A 182 -7.12 7.21 -5.14
C PHE A 182 -6.96 5.70 -4.90
N PHE A 183 -5.81 5.27 -4.40
CA PHE A 183 -5.56 3.88 -4.03
C PHE A 183 -6.57 3.38 -2.98
N ILE A 184 -6.80 4.15 -1.91
CA ILE A 184 -7.81 3.82 -0.90
C ILE A 184 -9.22 3.84 -1.50
N ALA A 185 -9.52 4.86 -2.32
CA ALA A 185 -10.80 5.01 -2.98
C ALA A 185 -11.12 3.80 -3.86
N TRP A 186 -10.18 3.35 -4.69
CA TRP A 186 -10.35 2.19 -5.56
C TRP A 186 -10.59 0.90 -4.78
N ALA A 187 -9.86 0.69 -3.68
CA ALA A 187 -10.12 -0.46 -2.82
C ALA A 187 -11.57 -0.46 -2.32
N GLY A 188 -12.12 0.70 -1.96
CA GLY A 188 -13.51 0.85 -1.52
C GLY A 188 -14.51 0.70 -2.68
N ILE A 189 -14.25 1.31 -3.84
CA ILE A 189 -15.07 1.21 -5.05
C ILE A 189 -15.32 -0.26 -5.40
N PHE A 190 -14.28 -1.10 -5.41
CA PHE A 190 -14.43 -2.54 -5.72
C PHE A 190 -15.35 -3.29 -4.77
N THR A 191 -15.55 -2.80 -3.55
CA THR A 191 -16.46 -3.43 -2.58
C THR A 191 -17.92 -2.98 -2.74
N LYS A 192 -18.16 -1.86 -3.42
CA LYS A 192 -19.49 -1.27 -3.68
C LYS A 192 -19.94 -1.44 -5.12
N VAL A 193 -19.04 -1.81 -6.03
CA VAL A 193 -19.31 -1.89 -7.47
C VAL A 193 -20.37 -2.94 -7.85
N THR A 194 -20.75 -3.84 -6.94
CA THR A 194 -21.87 -4.78 -7.13
C THR A 194 -23.24 -4.11 -7.03
N GLU A 195 -23.33 -2.92 -6.42
CA GLU A 195 -24.57 -2.14 -6.30
C GLU A 195 -25.02 -1.57 -7.66
N PHE A 196 -24.08 -1.35 -8.59
CA PHE A 196 -24.34 -0.85 -9.93
C PHE A 196 -24.56 -1.99 -10.93
N LYS A 197 -25.56 -1.87 -11.83
CA LYS A 197 -25.92 -2.89 -12.82
C LYS A 197 -25.81 -2.39 -14.26
N GLY A 198 -25.55 -3.31 -15.20
CA GLY A 198 -25.56 -3.06 -16.64
C GLY A 198 -24.49 -2.09 -17.14
N TRP A 199 -24.78 -1.39 -18.23
CA TRP A 199 -23.86 -0.48 -18.92
C TRP A 199 -23.45 0.74 -18.08
N LYS A 200 -24.33 1.22 -17.18
CA LYS A 200 -24.04 2.34 -16.27
C LYS A 200 -22.82 2.06 -15.38
N LYS A 201 -22.69 0.83 -14.90
CA LYS A 201 -21.51 0.36 -14.15
C LYS A 201 -20.23 0.48 -14.98
N LEU A 202 -20.28 0.05 -16.24
CA LEU A 202 -19.12 0.11 -17.13
C LEU A 202 -18.68 1.55 -17.36
N VAL A 203 -19.63 2.44 -17.71
CA VAL A 203 -19.35 3.86 -17.94
C VAL A 203 -18.78 4.52 -16.69
N MET A 204 -19.38 4.28 -15.52
CA MET A 204 -18.87 4.82 -14.25
C MET A 204 -17.44 4.35 -13.97
N LEU A 205 -17.14 3.06 -14.13
CA LEU A 205 -15.79 2.53 -13.90
C LEU A 205 -14.77 3.09 -14.89
N LEU A 206 -15.15 3.29 -16.16
CA LEU A 206 -14.28 3.90 -17.16
C LEU A 206 -14.00 5.37 -16.84
N ILE A 207 -15.01 6.15 -16.45
CA ILE A 207 -14.84 7.55 -16.05
C ILE A 207 -13.93 7.63 -14.82
N LEU A 208 -14.20 6.84 -13.78
CA LEU A 208 -13.37 6.83 -12.57
C LEU A 208 -11.94 6.37 -12.85
N PHE A 209 -11.74 5.50 -13.84
CA PHE A 209 -10.41 5.03 -14.21
C PHE A 209 -9.65 6.09 -15.01
N TRP A 210 -10.23 6.60 -16.08
CA TRP A 210 -9.52 7.47 -17.03
C TRP A 210 -9.40 8.91 -16.57
N LEU A 211 -10.30 9.41 -15.73
CA LEU A 211 -10.25 10.79 -15.25
C LEU A 211 -8.92 11.11 -14.52
N PRO A 212 -8.45 10.33 -13.53
CA PRO A 212 -7.14 10.58 -12.90
C PRO A 212 -5.96 10.36 -13.84
N VAL A 213 -6.04 9.40 -14.78
CA VAL A 213 -4.98 9.16 -15.78
C VAL A 213 -4.75 10.41 -16.62
N ILE A 214 -5.83 11.01 -17.13
CA ILE A 214 -5.80 12.24 -17.93
C ILE A 214 -5.19 13.37 -17.11
N PHE A 215 -5.64 13.54 -15.86
CA PHE A 215 -5.10 14.55 -14.96
C PHE A 215 -3.60 14.38 -14.71
N TYR A 216 -3.13 13.19 -14.36
CA TYR A 216 -1.70 12.98 -14.17
C TYR A 216 -0.87 13.23 -15.43
N THR A 217 -1.43 13.08 -16.64
CA THR A 217 -0.70 13.44 -17.88
C THR A 217 -0.65 14.93 -18.17
N MET A 218 -1.47 15.75 -17.52
CA MET A 218 -1.33 17.20 -17.59
C MET A 218 -0.14 17.70 -16.75
N LEU A 219 0.43 16.85 -15.90
CA LEU A 219 1.66 17.16 -15.18
C LEU A 219 2.88 16.96 -16.11
N PRO A 220 4.00 17.64 -15.84
CA PRO A 220 5.26 17.45 -16.58
C PRO A 220 5.83 16.01 -16.54
N GLN A 221 5.27 15.15 -15.68
CA GLN A 221 5.78 13.81 -15.41
C GLN A 221 4.63 12.80 -15.38
N PHE A 222 4.60 11.92 -16.38
CA PHE A 222 3.54 10.92 -16.55
C PHE A 222 3.69 9.68 -15.66
N VAL A 223 4.76 9.61 -14.83
CA VAL A 223 5.02 8.41 -14.03
C VAL A 223 3.92 8.11 -13.00
N PHE A 224 3.28 9.14 -12.46
CA PHE A 224 2.10 8.96 -11.59
C PHE A 224 0.91 8.38 -12.35
N SER A 225 0.74 8.70 -13.64
CA SER A 225 -0.26 8.04 -14.49
C SER A 225 0.04 6.55 -14.59
N ILE A 226 1.30 6.15 -14.78
CA ILE A 226 1.72 4.75 -14.85
C ILE A 226 1.49 4.05 -13.50
N MET A 227 1.89 4.68 -12.38
CA MET A 227 1.70 4.12 -11.04
C MET A 227 0.21 3.91 -10.73
N TYR A 228 -0.62 4.91 -10.99
CA TYR A 228 -2.08 4.82 -10.83
C TYR A 228 -2.65 3.72 -11.73
N PHE A 229 -2.31 3.75 -13.02
CA PHE A 229 -2.81 2.81 -14.02
C PHE A 229 -2.51 1.36 -13.62
N LEU A 230 -1.25 1.05 -13.30
CA LEU A 230 -0.83 -0.30 -12.90
C LEU A 230 -1.45 -0.70 -11.56
N CYS A 231 -1.53 0.22 -10.58
CA CYS A 231 -2.14 -0.06 -9.29
C CYS A 231 -3.60 -0.52 -9.48
N VAL A 232 -4.40 0.26 -10.20
CA VAL A 232 -5.82 -0.05 -10.40
C VAL A 232 -6.01 -1.27 -11.30
N LEU A 233 -5.19 -1.44 -12.34
CA LEU A 233 -5.23 -2.61 -13.22
C LEU A 233 -4.99 -3.91 -12.45
N VAL A 234 -3.99 -3.95 -11.58
CA VAL A 234 -3.70 -5.13 -10.76
C VAL A 234 -4.83 -5.37 -9.75
N MET A 235 -5.42 -4.32 -9.17
CA MET A 235 -6.60 -4.46 -8.31
C MET A 235 -7.80 -5.08 -9.05
N TYR A 236 -8.04 -4.72 -10.33
CA TYR A 236 -9.05 -5.40 -11.16
C TYR A 236 -8.76 -6.89 -11.32
N ILE A 237 -7.50 -7.28 -11.60
CA ILE A 237 -7.10 -8.67 -11.77
C ILE A 237 -7.40 -9.49 -10.50
N PHE A 238 -7.14 -8.94 -9.32
CA PHE A 238 -7.42 -9.65 -8.07
C PHE A 238 -8.89 -9.59 -7.65
N TYR A 239 -9.64 -8.59 -8.10
CA TYR A 239 -11.09 -8.54 -7.94
C TYR A 239 -11.82 -9.57 -8.83
N TYR A 240 -11.17 -10.09 -9.88
CA TYR A 240 -11.72 -11.08 -10.82
C TYR A 240 -12.41 -12.28 -10.16
N ARG A 241 -11.83 -12.82 -9.06
CA ARG A 241 -12.39 -13.98 -8.35
C ARG A 241 -13.84 -13.70 -7.88
N HIS A 242 -14.15 -12.43 -7.60
CA HIS A 242 -15.47 -11.99 -7.18
C HIS A 242 -16.37 -11.58 -8.37
N ASN A 243 -15.78 -11.10 -9.47
CA ASN A 243 -16.54 -10.74 -10.67
C ASN A 243 -15.73 -10.95 -11.95
N ARG A 244 -16.10 -11.96 -12.75
CA ARG A 244 -15.43 -12.27 -14.03
C ARG A 244 -15.48 -11.10 -15.02
N PHE A 245 -16.44 -10.17 -14.89
CA PHE A 245 -16.51 -8.95 -15.70
C PHE A 245 -15.29 -8.03 -15.49
N ALA A 246 -14.65 -8.07 -14.32
CA ALA A 246 -13.48 -7.26 -14.00
C ALA A 246 -12.33 -7.45 -14.99
N ILE A 247 -12.13 -8.66 -15.52
CA ILE A 247 -11.04 -8.94 -16.46
C ILE A 247 -11.29 -8.30 -17.83
N LYS A 248 -12.56 -8.21 -18.26
CA LYS A 248 -12.90 -7.55 -19.54
C LYS A 248 -12.62 -6.05 -19.45
N VAL A 249 -12.98 -5.44 -18.32
CA VAL A 249 -12.67 -4.02 -18.05
C VAL A 249 -11.15 -3.81 -17.94
N ALA A 250 -10.44 -4.71 -17.23
CA ALA A 250 -8.98 -4.65 -17.12
C ALA A 250 -8.29 -4.75 -18.49
N LEU A 251 -8.68 -5.72 -19.33
CA LEU A 251 -8.12 -5.91 -20.67
C LEU A 251 -8.43 -4.72 -21.58
N GLY A 252 -9.65 -4.17 -21.52
CA GLY A 252 -10.01 -2.95 -22.26
C GLY A 252 -9.15 -1.75 -21.85
N ASN A 253 -8.99 -1.53 -20.55
CA ASN A 253 -8.10 -0.48 -20.03
C ASN A 253 -6.63 -0.73 -20.38
N LEU A 254 -6.18 -1.99 -20.38
CA LEU A 254 -4.82 -2.37 -20.76
C LEU A 254 -4.52 -2.00 -22.22
N LEU A 255 -5.40 -2.37 -23.15
CA LEU A 255 -5.21 -2.07 -24.58
C LEU A 255 -5.11 -0.57 -24.83
N VAL A 256 -6.04 0.22 -24.30
CA VAL A 256 -6.04 1.68 -24.45
C VAL A 256 -4.85 2.30 -23.70
N GLY A 257 -4.52 1.78 -22.52
CA GLY A 257 -3.42 2.27 -21.69
C GLY A 257 -2.04 2.05 -22.30
N VAL A 258 -1.81 0.92 -22.97
CA VAL A 258 -0.53 0.67 -23.66
C VAL A 258 -0.33 1.67 -24.80
N ILE A 259 -1.38 1.91 -25.60
CA ILE A 259 -1.34 2.92 -26.67
C ILE A 259 -1.09 4.31 -26.08
N PHE A 260 -1.77 4.63 -24.99
CA PHE A 260 -1.63 5.93 -24.34
C PHE A 260 -0.22 6.14 -23.76
N ILE A 261 0.29 5.18 -22.99
CA ILE A 261 1.63 5.25 -22.38
C ILE A 261 2.72 5.30 -23.45
N SER A 262 2.60 4.52 -24.53
CA SER A 262 3.59 4.55 -25.61
C SER A 262 3.66 5.91 -26.29
N THR A 263 2.50 6.56 -26.55
CA THR A 263 2.50 7.91 -27.10
C THR A 263 3.11 8.95 -26.16
N MET A 264 2.97 8.79 -24.85
CA MET A 264 3.60 9.67 -23.86
C MET A 264 5.12 9.52 -23.83
N ILE A 265 5.61 8.28 -23.84
CA ILE A 265 7.05 8.00 -23.89
C ILE A 265 7.68 8.58 -25.16
N LEU A 266 7.02 8.42 -26.31
CA LEU A 266 7.50 8.94 -27.60
C LEU A 266 7.49 10.47 -27.68
N LYS A 267 6.57 11.13 -26.99
CA LYS A 267 6.49 12.60 -26.91
C LYS A 267 7.38 13.19 -25.82
N TYR A 268 8.01 12.37 -24.99
CA TYR A 268 8.83 12.85 -23.89
C TYR A 268 10.10 13.51 -24.44
N PRO A 269 10.49 14.72 -23.99
CA PRO A 269 11.58 15.45 -24.61
C PRO A 269 12.88 14.66 -24.56
N SER A 270 13.62 14.65 -25.67
CA SER A 270 14.87 13.89 -25.79
C SER A 270 15.92 14.28 -24.75
N SER A 271 15.89 15.51 -24.22
CA SER A 271 16.75 15.97 -23.14
C SER A 271 16.62 15.17 -21.84
N TYR A 272 15.49 14.51 -21.60
CA TYR A 272 15.26 13.63 -20.45
C TYR A 272 15.63 12.16 -20.72
N LEU A 273 16.16 11.86 -21.92
CA LEU A 273 16.72 10.54 -22.19
C LEU A 273 18.06 10.39 -21.45
N PRO A 274 18.35 9.20 -20.90
CA PRO A 274 19.47 9.01 -19.98
C PRO A 274 20.84 9.37 -20.53
N ASP A 275 21.14 9.07 -21.79
CA ASP A 275 22.49 9.28 -22.35
C ASP A 275 22.74 10.70 -22.86
N THR A 276 21.72 11.56 -22.93
CA THR A 276 21.86 12.94 -23.44
C THR A 276 22.06 13.99 -22.35
N SER A 277 21.75 13.68 -21.09
CA SER A 277 21.80 14.66 -19.97
C SER A 277 22.79 14.29 -18.87
N ILE A 278 22.95 13.01 -18.53
CA ILE A 278 23.83 12.55 -17.45
C ILE A 278 24.54 11.25 -17.89
N PRO A 279 25.88 11.15 -17.88
CA PRO A 279 26.60 9.97 -18.35
C PRO A 279 26.55 8.80 -17.35
N LEU A 280 25.36 8.31 -17.00
CA LEU A 280 25.12 7.28 -15.98
C LEU A 280 25.85 5.97 -16.27
N LYS A 281 25.92 5.55 -17.53
CA LYS A 281 26.62 4.33 -17.93
C LYS A 281 28.13 4.40 -17.63
N ASP A 282 28.75 5.54 -17.90
CA ASP A 282 30.17 5.77 -17.59
C ASP A 282 30.41 5.78 -16.08
N ILE A 283 29.54 6.46 -15.31
CA ILE A 283 29.59 6.49 -13.83
C ILE A 283 29.52 5.05 -13.28
N LEU A 284 28.53 4.27 -13.70
CA LEU A 284 28.34 2.90 -13.23
C LEU A 284 29.47 1.95 -13.65
N SER A 285 30.07 2.17 -14.83
CA SER A 285 31.23 1.38 -15.28
C SER A 285 32.45 1.59 -14.38
N LYS A 286 32.61 2.80 -13.83
CA LYS A 286 33.72 3.16 -12.93
C LYS A 286 33.53 2.65 -11.50
N ALA A 287 32.31 2.28 -11.10
CA ALA A 287 32.01 1.85 -9.73
C ALA A 287 32.81 0.62 -9.26
N GLY A 288 32.99 -0.39 -10.14
CA GLY A 288 33.55 -1.69 -9.75
C GLY A 288 32.68 -2.44 -8.73
N TRP A 289 33.18 -3.57 -8.22
CA TRP A 289 32.42 -4.43 -7.29
C TRP A 289 32.25 -3.83 -5.88
N PHE A 290 33.22 -3.03 -5.44
CA PHE A 290 33.30 -2.49 -4.06
C PHE A 290 33.23 -0.95 -3.96
N GLY A 291 33.00 -0.27 -5.09
CA GLY A 291 32.78 1.17 -5.11
C GLY A 291 34.05 2.01 -4.98
N LYS A 292 33.84 3.33 -4.83
CA LYS A 292 34.89 4.34 -4.67
C LYS A 292 34.96 4.95 -3.27
N GLY A 293 34.19 4.42 -2.33
CA GLY A 293 34.03 4.97 -0.98
C GLY A 293 32.89 5.99 -0.91
N LEU A 294 32.36 6.21 0.30
CA LEU A 294 31.19 7.06 0.51
C LEU A 294 31.48 8.55 0.32
N HIS A 295 32.66 9.01 0.76
CA HIS A 295 33.14 10.39 0.58
C HIS A 295 33.94 10.51 -0.72
N ASN A 296 33.28 10.28 -1.85
CA ASN A 296 33.89 10.40 -3.17
C ASN A 296 33.60 11.79 -3.78
N ASN A 297 34.29 12.10 -4.88
CA ASN A 297 34.15 13.38 -5.59
C ASN A 297 33.10 13.34 -6.71
N LEU A 298 32.16 12.37 -6.70
CA LEU A 298 31.11 12.30 -7.71
C LEU A 298 30.12 13.45 -7.51
N ILE A 299 30.01 14.31 -8.51
CA ILE A 299 28.99 15.35 -8.56
C ILE A 299 27.86 14.82 -9.43
N LEU A 300 26.80 14.34 -8.79
CA LEU A 300 25.58 13.88 -9.45
C LEU A 300 24.43 14.75 -8.94
N PRO A 301 23.76 15.53 -9.81
CA PRO A 301 22.58 16.29 -9.40
C PRO A 301 21.54 15.35 -8.79
N GLU A 302 20.88 15.78 -7.70
CA GLU A 302 19.81 15.00 -7.08
C GLU A 302 20.26 13.57 -6.65
N ALA A 303 21.53 13.41 -6.27
CA ALA A 303 22.12 12.13 -5.83
C ALA A 303 21.44 11.53 -4.61
N HIS A 304 20.92 12.36 -3.69
CA HIS A 304 20.24 11.91 -2.48
C HIS A 304 18.72 11.71 -2.67
N THR A 305 18.16 12.09 -3.82
CA THR A 305 16.73 12.01 -4.16
C THR A 305 16.53 11.03 -5.32
N ASP A 306 16.54 11.51 -6.56
CA ASP A 306 16.16 10.74 -7.75
C ASP A 306 17.27 9.78 -8.21
N PHE A 307 18.54 10.14 -8.02
CA PHE A 307 19.68 9.34 -8.46
C PHE A 307 20.38 8.59 -7.32
N VAL A 308 19.61 8.20 -6.31
CA VAL A 308 20.12 7.49 -5.13
C VAL A 308 20.71 6.13 -5.45
N PHE A 309 20.10 5.38 -6.37
CA PHE A 309 20.61 4.06 -6.77
C PHE A 309 21.99 4.14 -7.43
N PRO A 310 22.21 4.91 -8.52
CA PRO A 310 23.53 4.99 -9.15
C PRO A 310 24.57 5.63 -8.23
N PHE A 311 24.18 6.57 -7.34
CA PHE A 311 25.09 7.10 -6.32
C PHE A 311 25.57 6.02 -5.35
N LEU A 312 24.66 5.19 -4.82
CA LEU A 312 25.01 4.10 -3.90
C LEU A 312 25.86 3.03 -4.58
N VAL A 313 25.57 2.69 -5.84
CA VAL A 313 26.39 1.74 -6.62
C VAL A 313 27.78 2.32 -6.87
N TYR A 314 27.91 3.58 -7.25
CA TYR A 314 29.22 4.21 -7.43
C TYR A 314 30.04 4.25 -6.14
N SER A 315 29.38 4.57 -5.03
CA SER A 315 30.03 4.76 -3.73
C SER A 315 30.41 3.43 -3.06
N LEU A 316 29.52 2.44 -3.09
CA LEU A 316 29.63 1.18 -2.33
C LEU A 316 29.80 -0.07 -3.21
N GLY A 317 29.69 0.08 -4.53
CA GLY A 317 29.92 -0.97 -5.52
C GLY A 317 28.69 -1.78 -5.91
N TRP A 318 28.84 -2.58 -6.96
CA TRP A 318 27.79 -3.45 -7.47
C TRP A 318 27.33 -4.53 -6.47
N VAL A 319 28.19 -4.98 -5.56
CA VAL A 319 27.78 -5.91 -4.49
C VAL A 319 26.68 -5.28 -3.63
N PHE A 320 26.85 -4.02 -3.24
CA PHE A 320 25.83 -3.28 -2.49
C PHE A 320 24.58 -3.03 -3.34
N GLY A 321 24.74 -2.68 -4.62
CA GLY A 321 23.61 -2.52 -5.54
C GLY A 321 22.73 -3.77 -5.67
N ILE A 322 23.36 -4.94 -5.83
CA ILE A 322 22.66 -6.24 -5.90
C ILE A 322 21.98 -6.55 -4.57
N PHE A 323 22.66 -6.33 -3.45
CA PHE A 323 22.08 -6.49 -2.11
C PHE A 323 20.85 -5.61 -1.92
N LEU A 324 20.91 -4.35 -2.34
CA LEU A 324 19.79 -3.41 -2.25
C LEU A 324 18.60 -3.87 -3.12
N CYS A 325 18.84 -4.29 -4.36
CA CYS A 325 17.80 -4.86 -5.22
C CYS A 325 17.14 -6.08 -4.57
N LEU A 326 17.93 -6.99 -4.00
CA LEU A 326 17.43 -8.17 -3.30
C LEU A 326 16.58 -7.79 -2.08
N LEU A 327 17.02 -6.79 -1.32
CA LEU A 327 16.29 -6.29 -0.17
C LEU A 327 14.90 -5.74 -0.56
N LEU A 328 14.83 -4.95 -1.63
CA LEU A 328 13.57 -4.42 -2.16
C LEU A 328 12.66 -5.53 -2.69
N VAL A 329 13.22 -6.54 -3.38
CA VAL A 329 12.48 -7.71 -3.84
C VAL A 329 11.88 -8.47 -2.66
N VAL A 330 12.66 -8.74 -1.61
CA VAL A 330 12.17 -9.42 -0.40
C VAL A 330 11.07 -8.60 0.28
N PHE A 331 11.22 -7.27 0.35
CA PHE A 331 10.20 -6.37 0.88
C PHE A 331 8.87 -6.47 0.12
N VAL A 332 8.90 -6.35 -1.20
CA VAL A 332 7.70 -6.46 -2.05
C VAL A 332 7.10 -7.87 -1.99
N LEU A 333 7.91 -8.92 -2.07
CA LEU A 333 7.44 -10.30 -1.99
C LEU A 333 6.76 -10.59 -0.65
N ARG A 334 7.24 -9.99 0.45
CA ARG A 334 6.60 -10.13 1.76
C ARG A 334 5.22 -9.48 1.78
N ILE A 335 5.08 -8.28 1.22
CA ILE A 335 3.77 -7.61 1.07
C ILE A 335 2.83 -8.46 0.22
N SER A 336 3.30 -8.90 -0.95
CA SER A 336 2.51 -9.74 -1.87
C SER A 336 2.05 -11.05 -1.21
N ARG A 337 2.92 -11.71 -0.45
CA ARG A 337 2.56 -12.92 0.31
C ARG A 337 1.51 -12.64 1.39
N ASN A 338 1.54 -11.45 2.00
CA ASN A 338 0.54 -11.05 2.98
C ASN A 338 -0.84 -10.86 2.33
N ALA A 339 -0.91 -10.34 1.10
CA ALA A 339 -2.17 -10.19 0.39
C ALA A 339 -2.93 -11.51 0.22
N PHE A 340 -2.21 -12.60 -0.09
CA PHE A 340 -2.80 -13.94 -0.23
C PHE A 340 -3.30 -14.53 1.10
N LYS A 341 -2.77 -14.04 2.24
CA LYS A 341 -3.22 -14.45 3.58
C LYS A 341 -4.42 -13.66 4.09
N THR A 342 -4.77 -12.54 3.44
CA THR A 342 -5.89 -11.69 3.83
C THR A 342 -7.21 -12.29 3.33
N LYS A 343 -8.19 -12.40 4.24
CA LYS A 343 -9.48 -13.07 3.99
C LYS A 343 -10.56 -12.14 3.45
N ASP A 344 -10.45 -10.84 3.67
CA ASP A 344 -11.40 -9.86 3.18
C ASP A 344 -10.92 -9.17 1.90
N LEU A 345 -11.86 -8.90 1.00
CA LEU A 345 -11.57 -8.28 -0.30
C LEU A 345 -10.94 -6.89 -0.15
N PHE A 346 -11.47 -6.04 0.72
CA PHE A 346 -10.99 -4.67 0.90
C PHE A 346 -9.52 -4.64 1.34
N GLY A 347 -9.19 -5.36 2.41
CA GLY A 347 -7.81 -5.47 2.91
C GLY A 347 -6.86 -6.11 1.91
N ARG A 348 -7.33 -7.14 1.18
CA ARG A 348 -6.55 -7.77 0.12
C ARG A 348 -6.19 -6.76 -0.98
N LEU A 349 -7.16 -5.98 -1.46
CA LEU A 349 -6.95 -4.94 -2.47
C LEU A 349 -6.01 -3.83 -1.98
N LEU A 350 -6.15 -3.39 -0.72
CA LEU A 350 -5.19 -2.44 -0.12
C LEU A 350 -3.76 -3.02 -0.12
N THR A 351 -3.61 -4.29 0.24
CA THR A 351 -2.27 -4.91 0.30
C THR A 351 -1.64 -5.04 -1.09
N ILE A 352 -2.42 -5.41 -2.10
CA ILE A 352 -1.96 -5.60 -3.48
C ILE A 352 -1.64 -4.25 -4.14
N GLY A 353 -2.58 -3.29 -4.06
CA GLY A 353 -2.34 -1.95 -4.59
C GLY A 353 -1.12 -1.31 -3.94
N GLY A 354 -0.98 -1.48 -2.61
CA GLY A 354 0.21 -1.03 -1.90
C GLY A 354 1.50 -1.71 -2.36
N ALA A 355 1.50 -3.01 -2.66
CA ALA A 355 2.66 -3.68 -3.24
C ALA A 355 3.08 -3.04 -4.59
N ILE A 356 2.11 -2.71 -5.45
CA ILE A 356 2.37 -2.04 -6.73
C ILE A 356 2.93 -0.63 -6.53
N LEU A 357 2.40 0.13 -5.56
CA LEU A 357 2.88 1.48 -5.22
C LEU A 357 4.31 1.51 -4.63
N PHE A 358 4.81 0.37 -4.14
CA PHE A 358 6.24 0.20 -3.82
C PHE A 358 7.05 -0.29 -5.02
N THR A 359 6.51 -1.23 -5.78
CA THR A 359 7.23 -1.91 -6.88
C THR A 359 7.51 -0.97 -8.03
N VAL A 360 6.51 -0.25 -8.52
CA VAL A 360 6.65 0.59 -9.74
C VAL A 360 7.69 1.69 -9.53
N PRO A 361 7.68 2.47 -8.43
CA PRO A 361 8.73 3.46 -8.16
C PRO A 361 10.11 2.85 -7.99
N ALA A 362 10.23 1.73 -7.27
CA ALA A 362 11.52 1.06 -7.07
C ALA A 362 12.12 0.60 -8.41
N CYS A 363 11.31 -0.06 -9.25
CA CYS A 363 11.74 -0.47 -10.58
C CYS A 363 12.08 0.74 -11.46
N TRP A 364 11.25 1.79 -11.47
CA TRP A 364 11.50 2.97 -12.29
C TRP A 364 12.79 3.67 -11.86
N ASN A 365 13.01 3.88 -10.57
CA ASN A 365 14.21 4.54 -10.04
C ASN A 365 15.48 3.76 -10.41
N ILE A 366 15.47 2.43 -10.24
CA ILE A 366 16.61 1.58 -10.60
C ILE A 366 16.86 1.62 -12.11
N LEU A 367 15.83 1.41 -12.94
CA LEU A 367 15.96 1.42 -14.39
C LEU A 367 16.42 2.78 -14.92
N MET A 368 15.95 3.86 -14.31
CA MET A 368 16.37 5.22 -14.62
C MET A 368 17.85 5.40 -14.26
N GLY A 369 18.27 4.94 -13.08
CA GLY A 369 19.66 4.96 -12.64
C GLY A 369 20.60 4.14 -13.53
N LEU A 370 20.09 3.09 -14.17
CA LEU A 370 20.80 2.27 -15.18
C LEU A 370 20.80 2.89 -16.59
N GLY A 371 20.06 3.99 -16.78
CA GLY A 371 19.89 4.65 -18.07
C GLY A 371 19.05 3.87 -19.09
N ILE A 372 18.08 3.08 -18.61
CA ILE A 372 17.19 2.25 -19.44
C ILE A 372 15.86 2.96 -19.73
N VAL A 373 15.30 3.69 -18.75
CA VAL A 373 14.02 4.42 -18.88
C VAL A 373 14.24 5.93 -18.75
N PRO A 374 13.29 6.77 -19.22
CA PRO A 374 13.41 8.23 -19.12
C PRO A 374 13.59 8.73 -17.68
N ILE A 375 14.36 9.82 -17.54
CA ILE A 375 14.59 10.48 -16.27
C ILE A 375 13.30 11.12 -15.77
N MET A 376 12.90 10.77 -14.54
CA MET A 376 11.66 11.19 -13.89
C MET A 376 11.92 11.42 -12.39
N VAL A 377 11.14 12.30 -11.75
CA VAL A 377 11.26 12.54 -10.30
C VAL A 377 10.49 11.46 -9.54
N VAL A 378 11.15 10.32 -9.34
CA VAL A 378 10.60 9.12 -8.72
C VAL A 378 11.56 8.65 -7.64
N PRO A 379 11.30 8.96 -6.36
CA PRO A 379 12.15 8.52 -5.27
C PRO A 379 12.07 7.00 -5.08
N LEU A 380 13.20 6.39 -4.72
CA LEU A 380 13.26 5.02 -4.29
C LEU A 380 12.61 4.89 -2.89
N PRO A 381 11.63 3.98 -2.70
CA PRO A 381 10.85 3.95 -1.46
C PRO A 381 11.71 3.78 -0.21
N PHE A 382 11.47 4.62 0.80
CA PHE A 382 12.18 4.72 2.08
C PHE A 382 13.67 5.09 2.03
N ILE A 383 14.31 5.09 0.86
CA ILE A 383 15.75 5.33 0.73
C ILE A 383 16.04 6.74 0.22
N SER A 384 15.34 7.19 -0.81
CA SER A 384 15.50 8.54 -1.32
C SER A 384 15.05 9.57 -0.30
N TYR A 385 15.75 10.70 -0.24
CA TYR A 385 15.33 11.87 0.50
C TYR A 385 14.02 12.43 -0.11
N GLY A 386 13.09 12.83 0.76
CA GLY A 386 11.79 13.36 0.32
C GLY A 386 10.74 13.23 1.40
N GLY A 387 10.47 14.33 2.10
CA GLY A 387 9.61 14.33 3.29
C GLY A 387 8.19 13.83 3.04
N SER A 388 7.49 14.47 2.10
CA SER A 388 6.11 14.12 1.72
C SER A 388 5.98 12.68 1.23
N MET A 389 6.91 12.23 0.39
CA MET A 389 6.94 10.87 -0.15
C MET A 389 7.21 9.83 0.94
N LEU A 390 8.13 10.11 1.87
CA LEU A 390 8.38 9.25 3.01
C LEU A 390 7.13 9.08 3.89
N LEU A 391 6.38 10.16 4.12
CA LEU A 391 5.08 10.09 4.83
C LEU A 391 4.07 9.22 4.08
N VAL A 392 3.93 9.38 2.76
CA VAL A 392 3.01 8.57 1.95
C VAL A 392 3.39 7.09 2.01
N TYR A 393 4.66 6.75 1.86
CA TYR A 393 5.13 5.37 1.96
C TYR A 393 4.93 4.79 3.37
N ALA A 394 5.14 5.59 4.42
CA ALA A 394 4.92 5.15 5.78
C ALA A 394 3.44 4.94 6.11
N ALA A 395 2.56 5.82 5.61
CA ALA A 395 1.11 5.65 5.70
C ALA A 395 0.65 4.38 4.95
N LEU A 396 1.17 4.15 3.75
CA LEU A 396 0.92 2.96 2.96
C LEU A 396 1.35 1.68 3.67
N LEU A 397 2.56 1.66 4.23
CA LEU A 397 3.07 0.54 5.01
C LEU A 397 2.27 0.31 6.29
N GLY A 398 1.88 1.40 6.96
CA GLY A 398 0.99 1.37 8.13
C GLY A 398 -0.33 0.68 7.81
N LEU A 399 -0.97 1.02 6.68
CA LEU A 399 -2.18 0.36 6.20
C LEU A 399 -1.97 -1.13 5.87
N ILE A 400 -0.86 -1.49 5.22
CA ILE A 400 -0.54 -2.89 4.91
C ILE A 400 -0.39 -3.72 6.19
N LEU A 401 0.37 -3.20 7.17
CA LEU A 401 0.52 -3.85 8.46
C LEU A 401 -0.80 -3.91 9.23
N ASN A 402 -1.65 -2.88 9.08
CA ASN A 402 -2.97 -2.82 9.67
C ASN A 402 -3.86 -3.98 9.22
N VAL A 403 -3.87 -4.24 7.91
CA VAL A 403 -4.60 -5.34 7.29
C VAL A 403 -4.05 -6.67 7.81
N TYR A 404 -2.73 -6.87 7.77
CA TYR A 404 -2.11 -8.10 8.25
C TYR A 404 -2.42 -8.39 9.71
N ARG A 405 -2.46 -7.34 10.54
CA ARG A 405 -2.77 -7.44 11.96
C ARG A 405 -4.16 -7.96 12.26
N ARG A 406 -5.13 -7.61 11.43
CA ARG A 406 -6.55 -7.94 11.61
C ARG A 406 -7.00 -9.14 10.80
N LYS A 407 -6.16 -9.73 9.94
CA LYS A 407 -6.51 -10.81 9.00
C LYS A 407 -7.26 -12.02 9.61
N ASP A 408 -7.04 -12.30 10.90
CA ASP A 408 -7.66 -13.42 11.62
C ASP A 408 -8.95 -13.01 12.36
N ILE A 409 -9.37 -11.74 12.27
CA ILE A 409 -10.49 -11.11 12.99
C ILE A 409 -11.51 -10.51 12.00
N VAL A 410 -11.41 -10.85 10.72
CA VAL A 410 -12.32 -10.37 9.67
C VAL A 410 -13.02 -11.56 9.02
N GLU A 411 -14.33 -11.41 8.80
CA GLU A 411 -15.12 -12.39 8.04
C GLU A 411 -14.59 -12.51 6.60
N SER A 412 -14.48 -13.75 6.11
CA SER A 412 -14.09 -13.99 4.73
C SER A 412 -15.17 -13.47 3.79
N THR A 413 -14.79 -12.56 2.89
CA THR A 413 -15.66 -12.11 1.78
C THR A 413 -15.26 -12.73 0.45
N LEU A 414 -14.28 -13.62 0.49
CA LEU A 414 -13.80 -14.37 -0.65
C LEU A 414 -14.55 -15.69 -0.67
N VAL A 415 -15.27 -15.92 -1.76
CA VAL A 415 -15.93 -17.21 -2.03
C VAL A 415 -14.81 -18.23 -2.29
N ASN A 416 -14.76 -19.27 -1.46
CA ASN A 416 -13.81 -20.38 -1.63
C ASN A 416 -14.00 -21.07 -2.98
#